data_AF-A0A653ICB0-F1
#
_entry.id   AF-A0A653ICB0-F1
#
_cell.length_a   1.000
_cell.length_b   1.000
_cell.length_c   1.000
_cell.angle_alpha   90.00
_cell.angle_beta   90.00
_cell.angle_gamma   90.00
#
_symmetry.space_group_name_H-M   'P 1'
#
loop_
_entity.id
_entity.type
_entity.pdbx_description
1 polymer ?
#
loop_
_entity_poly.entity_id
_entity_poly.type
_entity_poly.pdbx_seq_one_letter_code
_entity_poly.pdbx_strand_id
1 'polypeptide(L)' 'MLTHKAYKFRIYPTKEQEILIAKTIGCSRFVFNHFLAKWDETYKATGKGLSYGSCSKELPSLKQAFDYLVLL' A
#
# COMPACT_ATOMS: atom_id res chain seq x y z
N MET A 1 10.14 15.96 -30.32
CA MET A 1 10.05 14.55 -29.92
C MET A 1 10.39 14.46 -28.44
N LEU A 2 9.45 14.07 -27.57
CA LEU A 2 9.72 13.91 -26.14
C LEU A 2 10.59 12.66 -25.93
N THR A 3 11.80 12.87 -25.40
CA THR A 3 12.70 11.77 -24.99
C THR A 3 12.42 11.42 -23.54
N HIS A 4 11.84 10.24 -23.30
CA HIS A 4 11.67 9.72 -21.95
C HIS A 4 13.03 9.23 -21.42
N LYS A 5 13.44 9.77 -20.27
CA LYS A 5 14.66 9.34 -19.57
C LYS A 5 14.28 8.39 -18.43
N ALA A 6 15.02 7.30 -18.30
CA ALA A 6 14.95 6.41 -17.16
C ALA A 6 16.35 6.28 -16.54
N TYR A 7 16.40 6.15 -15.22
CA TYR A 7 17.66 6.02 -14.48
C TYR A 7 17.63 4.74 -13.66
N LYS A 8 18.78 4.06 -13.60
CA LYS A 8 18.99 2.88 -12.76
C LYS A 8 20.04 3.22 -11.72
N PHE A 9 19.66 3.11 -10.44
CA PHE A 9 20.55 3.35 -9.32
C PHE A 9 20.59 2.12 -8.42
N ARG A 10 21.75 1.89 -7.81
CA ARG A 10 21.90 0.97 -6.68
C ARG A 10 21.99 1.80 -5.41
N ILE A 11 21.10 1.53 -4.46
CA ILE A 11 21.12 2.18 -3.14
C ILE A 11 21.95 1.35 -2.17
N TYR A 12 22.62 2.02 -1.23
CA TYR A 12 23.38 1.42 -0.13
C TYR A 12 22.81 1.96 1.19
N PRO A 13 21.68 1.42 1.67
CA PRO A 13 20.99 1.95 2.83
C PRO A 13 21.80 1.73 4.13
N THR A 14 21.68 2.64 5.09
CA THR A 14 22.07 2.37 6.48
C THR A 14 21.11 1.36 7.12
N LYS A 15 21.44 0.85 8.31
CA LYS A 15 20.56 -0.11 9.00
C LYS A 15 19.20 0.47 9.35
N GLU A 16 19.15 1.74 9.71
CA GLU A 16 17.90 2.46 9.97
C GLU A 16 17.07 2.59 8.69
N GLN A 17 17.72 2.87 7.56
CA GLN A 17 17.06 2.95 6.25
C GLN A 17 16.53 1.59 5.78
N GLU A 18 17.30 0.50 5.95
CA GLU A 18 16.83 -0.86 5.67
C GLU A 18 15.54 -1.18 6.43
N ILE A 19 15.51 -0.88 7.72
CA ILE A 19 14.34 -1.09 8.59
C ILE A 19 13.14 -0.25 8.10
N LEU A 20 13.35 1.03 7.80
CA LEU A 20 12.28 1.90 7.31
C LEU A 20 11.75 1.44 5.95
N ILE A 21 12.62 1.06 5.01
CA ILE A 21 12.22 0.54 3.70
C ILE A 21 11.40 -0.74 3.87
N ALA A 22 11.86 -1.68 4.70
CA ALA A 22 11.14 -2.92 4.96
C ALA A 22 9.75 -2.66 5.57
N LYS A 23 9.66 -1.74 6.54
CA LYS A 23 8.38 -1.33 7.14
C LYS A 23 7.46 -0.68 6.10
N THR A 24 7.96 0.25 5.29
CA THR A 24 7.16 0.92 4.24
C THR A 24 6.62 -0.07 3.22
N ILE A 25 7.47 -0.96 2.69
CA ILE A 25 7.07 -1.98 1.73
C ILE A 25 6.06 -2.96 2.37
N GLY A 26 6.29 -3.36 3.61
CA GLY A 26 5.39 -4.22 4.38
C GLY A 26 4.00 -3.60 4.56
N CYS A 27 3.94 -2.33 4.97
CA CYS A 27 2.68 -1.58 5.13
C CYS A 27 1.93 -1.49 3.79
N SER A 28 2.61 -1.11 2.71
CA SER A 28 2.02 -1.00 1.37
C SER A 28 1.47 -2.34 0.89
N ARG A 29 2.22 -3.43 1.09
CA ARG A 29 1.79 -4.78 0.72
C ARG A 29 0.55 -5.21 1.51
N PHE A 30 0.52 -4.92 2.81
CA PHE A 30 -0.63 -5.23 3.65
C PHE A 30 -1.87 -4.49 3.16
N VAL A 31 -1.79 -3.17 3.03
CA VAL A 31 -2.92 -2.32 2.61
C VAL A 31 -3.44 -2.75 1.25
N PHE A 32 -2.55 -3.01 0.29
CA PHE A 32 -2.93 -3.48 -1.03
C PHE A 32 -3.67 -4.83 -0.97
N ASN A 33 -3.11 -5.82 -0.28
CA ASN A 33 -3.71 -7.15 -0.21
C ASN A 33 -5.05 -7.15 0.55
N HIS A 34 -5.18 -6.36 1.61
CA HIS A 34 -6.43 -6.19 2.36
C HIS A 34 -7.55 -5.69 1.45
N PHE A 35 -7.31 -4.58 0.74
CA PHE A 35 -8.32 -4.02 -0.15
C PHE A 35 -8.52 -4.84 -1.43
N LEU A 36 -7.50 -5.56 -1.91
CA LEU A 36 -7.65 -6.48 -3.04
C LEU A 36 -8.62 -7.63 -2.69
N ALA A 37 -8.46 -8.25 -1.51
CA ALA A 37 -9.36 -9.30 -1.04
C ALA A 37 -10.80 -8.77 -0.90
N LYS A 38 -10.96 -7.61 -0.26
CA LYS A 38 -12.27 -6.96 -0.11
C LYS A 38 -12.89 -6.57 -1.44
N TRP A 39 -12.08 -6.17 -2.41
CA TRP A 39 -12.53 -5.85 -3.76
C TRP A 39 -13.08 -7.09 -4.46
N ASP A 40 -12.37 -8.22 -4.40
CA ASP A 40 -12.81 -9.48 -4.98
C ASP A 40 -14.16 -9.93 -4.41
N GLU A 41 -14.32 -9.86 -3.09
CA GLU A 41 -15.59 -10.15 -2.41
C GLU A 41 -16.72 -9.20 -2.85
N THR A 42 -16.46 -7.89 -2.85
CA THR A 42 -17.46 -6.87 -3.21
C THR A 42 -17.89 -7.01 -4.67
N TYR A 43 -16.93 -7.28 -5.55
CA TYR A 43 -17.20 -7.45 -6.98
C TYR A 43 -18.01 -8.71 -7.24
N LYS A 44 -17.70 -9.83 -6.59
CA LYS A 44 -18.51 -11.06 -6.68
C LYS A 44 -19.94 -10.86 -6.23
N ALA A 45 -20.16 -10.04 -5.19
CA ALA A 45 -21.49 -9.80 -4.63
C ALA A 45 -22.32 -8.77 -5.43
N THR A 46 -21.68 -7.74 -5.99
CA THR A 46 -22.40 -6.55 -6.51
C THR A 46 -22.11 -6.23 -7.98
N GLY A 47 -21.12 -6.88 -8.59
CA GLY A 47 -20.59 -6.54 -9.91
C GLY A 47 -19.84 -5.19 -9.96
N LYS A 48 -19.63 -4.54 -8.81
CA LYS A 48 -18.97 -3.24 -8.70
C LYS A 48 -17.74 -3.32 -7.79
N GLY A 49 -16.71 -2.58 -8.17
CA GLY A 49 -15.47 -2.47 -7.39
C GLY A 49 -15.57 -1.48 -6.24
N LEU A 50 -14.52 -1.41 -5.42
CA LEU A 50 -14.41 -0.41 -4.37
C LEU A 50 -14.01 0.96 -4.95
N SER A 51 -14.40 2.02 -4.26
CA SER A 51 -13.91 3.37 -4.57
C SER A 51 -12.72 3.74 -3.67
N TYR A 52 -11.87 4.65 -4.13
CA TYR A 52 -10.83 5.23 -3.27
C TYR A 52 -11.42 5.81 -1.98
N GLY A 53 -12.55 6.53 -2.08
CA GLY A 53 -13.22 7.15 -0.95
C GLY A 53 -13.69 6.14 0.11
N SER A 54 -14.15 4.95 -0.30
CA SER A 54 -14.51 3.88 0.62
C SER A 54 -13.27 3.28 1.30
N CYS A 55 -12.19 3.02 0.55
CA CYS A 55 -10.97 2.44 1.13
C CYS A 55 -10.28 3.42 2.08
N SER A 56 -10.18 4.70 1.71
CA SER A 56 -9.55 5.74 2.51
C SER A 56 -10.25 5.95 3.87
N LYS A 57 -11.58 5.81 3.92
CA LYS A 57 -12.35 5.91 5.18
C LYS A 57 -12.10 4.76 6.15
N GLU A 58 -11.74 3.58 5.67
CA GLU A 58 -11.48 2.40 6.50
C GLU A 58 -10.04 2.36 7.03
N LEU A 59 -9.12 3.03 6.33
CA LEU A 59 -7.70 3.03 6.68
C LEU A 59 -7.41 3.49 8.12
N PRO A 60 -8.04 4.53 8.68
CA PRO A 60 -7.83 4.92 10.09
C PRO A 60 -8.13 3.79 11.09
N SER A 61 -9.20 3.03 10.87
CA SER A 61 -9.56 1.88 11.72
C SER A 61 -8.53 0.75 11.60
N LEU A 62 -7.99 0.52 10.40
CA LEU A 62 -6.92 -0.45 10.21
C LEU A 62 -5.64 -0.03 10.93
N LYS A 63 -5.27 1.25 10.92
CA LYS A 63 -4.10 1.75 11.67
C LYS A 63 -4.26 1.60 13.18
N GLN A 64 -5.48 1.76 13.70
CA GLN A 64 -5.77 1.53 15.12
C GLN A 64 -5.70 0.05 15.49
N ALA A 65 -6.07 -0.85 14.57
CA ALA A 65 -6.01 -2.29 14.80
C ALA A 65 -4.59 -2.88 14.66
N PHE A 66 -3.73 -2.23 13.85
CA PHE A 66 -2.40 -2.73 13.53
C PHE A 66 -1.35 -1.64 13.77
N ASP A 67 -0.74 -1.67 14.96
CA ASP A 67 0.27 -0.70 15.40
C ASP A 67 1.49 -0.58 14.50
N TYR A 68 1.74 -1.55 13.61
CA TYR A 68 2.85 -1.53 12.67
C TYR A 68 2.55 -0.76 11.37
N LEU A 69 1.28 -0.37 11.11
CA LEU A 69 0.87 0.44 9.95
C LEU A 69 1.10 1.94 10.17
N VAL A 70 2.29 2.31 10.65
CA VAL A 70 2.60 3.69 11.05
C VAL A 70 3.03 4.57 9.87
N LEU A 71 3.45 3.96 8.76
CA LEU A 71 4.11 4.66 7.64
C LEU A 71 3.17 5.00 6.46
N LEU A 72 1.90 4.59 6.53
CA LEU A 72 0.84 4.94 5.58
C LEU A 72 -0.33 5.49 6.36
#